data_AF-A0A8T0E656-F1
#
_entry.id   AF-A0A8T0E656-F1
#
_cell.length_a   1.000
_cell.length_b   1.000
_cell.length_c   1.000
_cell.angle_alpha   90.00
_cell.angle_beta   90.00
_cell.angle_gamma   90.00
#
_symmetry.space_group_name_H-M   'P 1'
#
loop_
_entity.id
_entity.type
_entity.pdbx_description
1 polymer ?
#
loop_
_entity_poly.entity_id
_entity_poly.type
_entity_poly.pdbx_seq_one_letter_code
_entity_poly.pdbx_strand_id
1 'polypeptide(L)'
;MLLELLFLCCMKTFPAYELPNSRFQKIKHDPAYFITASRTVRPGQVYSVVVTVFRNPLIVRASVQRDGVELASDQHECHPRIPETLLLKIPPTILPGSYRLRVDGGFEGLLEGGEFHNETELTYSQRSMTIFIETNQPIYRQGQNRKMSPPSDKYRWRL
;
A
#
# COMPACT_ATOMS: atom_id res chain seq x y z
N MET A 1 -19.26 6.07 15.93
CA MET A 1 -19.20 5.24 14.71
C MET A 1 -17.77 5.23 14.19
N LEU A 2 -16.94 4.43 14.86
CA LEU A 2 -15.53 4.25 14.59
C LEU A 2 -15.45 2.79 14.13
N LEU A 3 -15.31 2.57 12.82
CA LEU A 3 -15.38 1.24 12.22
C LEU A 3 -14.00 0.84 11.71
N GLU A 4 -13.40 -0.11 12.44
CA GLU A 4 -12.57 -1.22 11.95
C GLU A 4 -11.32 -0.87 11.12
N LEU A 5 -10.25 -0.56 11.86
CA LEU A 5 -8.87 -0.80 11.44
C LEU A 5 -8.58 -2.31 11.48
N LEU A 6 -8.95 -3.03 10.41
CA LEU A 6 -8.46 -4.39 10.17
C LEU A 6 -6.98 -4.36 9.76
N PHE A 7 -6.11 -4.22 10.76
CA PHE A 7 -4.71 -4.62 10.71
C PHE A 7 -4.62 -6.15 10.72
N LEU A 8 -4.86 -6.79 9.58
CA LEU A 8 -4.49 -8.19 9.41
C LEU A 8 -3.02 -8.26 8.98
N CYS A 9 -2.17 -8.40 10.00
CA CYS A 9 -0.76 -8.72 9.90
C CYS A 9 -0.61 -10.02 9.09
N CYS A 10 -0.15 -9.92 7.85
CA CYS A 10 0.16 -11.09 7.03
C CYS A 10 1.57 -11.58 7.40
N MET A 11 1.69 -12.24 8.56
CA MET A 11 2.86 -13.05 8.88
C MET A 11 2.81 -14.31 8.01
N LYS A 12 3.42 -14.27 6.83
CA LYS A 12 3.68 -15.50 6.06
C LYS A 12 4.89 -16.22 6.67
N THR A 13 4.63 -17.24 7.48
CA THR A 13 5.62 -18.25 7.85
C THR A 13 5.79 -19.24 6.70
N PHE A 14 7.03 -19.34 6.20
CA PHE A 14 7.43 -20.31 5.18
C PHE A 14 7.31 -21.76 5.68
N PRO A 15 6.97 -22.74 4.81
CA PRO A 15 6.86 -24.14 5.20
C PRO A 15 8.24 -24.78 5.41
N ALA A 16 8.35 -25.53 6.49
CA ALA A 16 9.54 -26.26 6.91
C ALA A 16 9.81 -27.47 5.99
N TYR A 17 11.07 -27.68 5.62
CA TYR A 17 11.55 -28.99 5.18
C TYR A 17 11.94 -29.80 6.43
N GLU A 18 11.41 -31.01 6.55
CA GLU A 18 11.64 -31.91 7.70
C GLU A 18 13.01 -32.58 7.61
N LEU A 19 13.80 -32.54 8.69
CA LEU A 19 14.77 -33.56 9.12
C LEU A 19 15.06 -33.41 10.63
N PRO A 20 15.56 -34.47 11.32
CA PRO A 20 14.88 -35.04 12.49
C PRO A 20 15.36 -34.52 13.84
N ASN A 21 14.38 -34.42 14.75
CA ASN A 21 14.45 -34.57 16.20
C ASN A 21 15.77 -34.21 16.92
N SER A 22 15.97 -32.92 17.20
CA SER A 22 16.75 -32.50 18.36
C SER A 22 16.31 -31.10 18.81
N ARG A 23 15.77 -31.01 20.03
CA ARG A 23 15.57 -29.81 20.89
C ARG A 23 15.13 -28.53 20.15
N PHE A 24 13.90 -28.07 20.41
CA PHE A 24 13.37 -26.76 19.97
C PHE A 24 14.26 -25.59 20.42
N GLN A 25 15.35 -25.34 19.71
CA GLN A 25 16.06 -24.08 19.74
C GLN A 25 15.26 -23.17 18.82
N LYS A 26 14.42 -22.33 19.43
CA LYS A 26 13.70 -21.25 18.75
C LYS A 26 14.76 -20.35 18.12
N ILE A 27 15.08 -20.57 16.85
CA ILE A 27 16.02 -19.73 16.11
C ILE A 27 15.38 -18.35 16.08
N LYS A 28 15.88 -17.43 16.91
CA LYS A 28 15.56 -16.01 16.80
C LYS A 28 16.20 -15.52 15.51
N HIS A 29 15.47 -15.61 14.41
CA HIS A 29 15.85 -14.88 13.21
C HIS A 29 15.59 -13.41 13.50
N ASP A 30 16.64 -12.65 13.78
CA ASP A 30 16.54 -11.20 13.85
C ASP A 30 16.09 -10.67 12.48
N PRO A 31 14.97 -9.94 12.39
CA PRO A 31 14.43 -9.48 11.11
C PRO A 31 15.46 -8.58 10.42
N ALA A 32 15.78 -8.88 9.16
CA ALA A 32 16.76 -8.11 8.39
C ALA A 32 16.16 -6.80 7.86
N TYR A 33 14.86 -6.80 7.53
CA TYR A 33 14.13 -5.66 6.99
C TYR A 33 12.64 -5.74 7.34
N PHE A 34 11.93 -4.61 7.22
CA PHE A 34 10.50 -4.47 7.39
C PHE A 34 9.94 -3.56 6.29
N ILE A 35 8.90 -4.00 5.60
CA ILE A 35 8.28 -3.28 4.48
C ILE A 35 6.79 -3.15 4.77
N THR A 36 6.24 -1.95 4.62
CA THR A 36 4.80 -1.69 4.75
C THR A 36 4.31 -0.76 3.64
N ALA A 37 3.15 -1.08 3.08
CA ALA A 37 2.53 -0.33 2.00
C ALA A 37 1.01 -0.61 1.96
N SER A 38 0.27 0.24 1.23
CA SER A 38 -1.18 0.05 1.02
C SER A 38 -1.46 -1.16 0.12
N ARG A 39 -2.43 -2.02 0.45
CA ARG A 39 -2.86 -3.09 -0.46
C ARG A 39 -3.61 -2.58 -1.70
N THR A 40 -4.05 -1.33 -1.70
CA THR A 40 -4.83 -0.73 -2.78
C THR A 40 -4.00 0.27 -3.59
N VAL A 41 -4.09 0.18 -4.92
CA VAL A 41 -3.53 1.15 -5.88
C VAL A 41 -4.64 1.95 -6.54
N ARG A 42 -4.41 3.25 -6.77
CA ARG A 42 -5.40 4.17 -7.33
C ARG A 42 -4.81 5.05 -8.44
N PRO A 43 -5.59 5.43 -9.45
CA PRO A 43 -5.12 6.31 -10.51
C PRO A 43 -4.74 7.69 -9.96
N GLY A 44 -3.59 8.21 -10.39
CA GLY A 44 -3.11 9.56 -10.07
C GLY A 44 -2.68 9.76 -8.61
N GLN A 45 -2.70 8.70 -7.78
CA GLN A 45 -2.29 8.78 -6.38
C GLN A 45 -0.78 8.57 -6.26
N VAL A 46 -0.14 9.27 -5.30
CA VAL A 46 1.20 8.88 -4.84
C VAL A 46 1.06 7.64 -3.94
N TYR A 47 1.76 6.59 -4.30
CA TYR A 47 1.79 5.33 -3.56
C TYR A 47 3.05 5.29 -2.71
N SER A 48 2.87 5.23 -1.39
CA SER A 48 3.97 5.28 -0.42
C SER A 48 4.32 3.87 0.06
N VAL A 49 5.61 3.56 0.03
CA VAL A 49 6.18 2.32 0.56
C VAL A 49 7.18 2.71 1.63
N VAL A 50 6.97 2.24 2.86
CA VAL A 50 7.88 2.49 3.98
C VAL A 50 8.74 1.26 4.18
N VAL A 51 10.04 1.45 4.22
CA VAL A 51 11.04 0.39 4.38
C VAL A 51 11.92 0.74 5.56
N THR A 52 12.17 -0.25 6.41
CA THR A 52 13.14 -0.16 7.51
C THR A 52 14.09 -1.32 7.38
N VAL A 53 15.37 -1.03 7.19
CA VAL A 53 16.43 -2.04 7.18
C VAL A 53 17.06 -2.08 8.57
N PHE A 54 17.42 -3.24 9.11
CA PHE A 54 17.93 -3.35 10.49
C PHE A 54 19.42 -3.64 10.61
N ARG A 55 20.03 -4.20 9.55
CA ARG A 55 21.42 -4.71 9.58
C ARG A 55 22.40 -3.76 8.91
N ASN A 56 22.51 -3.85 7.58
CA ASN A 56 23.45 -3.09 6.77
C ASN A 56 22.68 -2.07 5.92
N PRO A 57 23.31 -0.94 5.54
CA PRO A 57 22.70 -0.06 4.55
C PRO A 57 22.49 -0.82 3.24
N LEU A 58 21.31 -0.63 2.63
CA LEU A 58 20.92 -1.30 1.40
C LEU A 58 20.25 -0.30 0.49
N ILE A 59 20.46 -0.44 -0.81
CA ILE A 59 19.70 0.30 -1.80
C ILE A 59 18.42 -0.47 -2.07
N VAL A 60 17.29 0.15 -1.77
CA VAL A 60 15.97 -0.44 -1.94
C VAL A 60 15.30 0.19 -3.15
N ARG A 61 14.79 -0.64 -4.04
CA ARG A 61 13.98 -0.23 -5.19
C ARG A 61 12.59 -0.80 -5.03
N ALA A 62 11.59 0.08 -5.05
CA ALA A 62 10.19 -0.30 -5.14
C ALA A 62 9.68 -0.04 -6.56
N SER A 63 8.87 -0.94 -7.08
CA SER A 63 8.16 -0.75 -8.35
C SER A 63 6.73 -1.28 -8.26
N VAL A 64 5.79 -0.53 -8.83
CA VAL A 64 4.43 -1.02 -9.07
C VAL A 64 4.35 -1.44 -10.52
N GLN A 65 3.98 -2.69 -10.74
CA GLN A 65 3.85 -3.30 -12.04
C GLN A 65 2.40 -3.69 -12.32
N ARG A 66 2.02 -3.61 -13.60
CA ARG A 66 0.75 -4.13 -14.10
C ARG A 66 1.05 -5.11 -15.21
N ASP A 67 0.57 -6.35 -15.06
CA ASP A 67 0.74 -7.40 -16.08
C ASP A 67 2.21 -7.57 -16.52
N GLY A 68 3.16 -7.35 -15.61
CA GLY A 68 4.61 -7.41 -15.86
C GLY A 68 5.26 -6.11 -16.38
N VAL A 69 4.48 -5.08 -16.68
CA VAL A 69 4.97 -3.76 -17.13
C VAL A 69 5.10 -2.81 -15.94
N GLU A 70 6.27 -2.21 -15.77
CA GLU A 70 6.52 -1.21 -14.73
C GLU A 70 5.74 0.09 -15.00
N LEU A 71 4.95 0.53 -14.01
CA LEU A 71 4.15 1.76 -14.09
C LEU A 71 4.78 2.92 -13.34
N ALA A 72 5.39 2.63 -12.20
CA ALA A 72 6.08 3.58 -11.36
C ALA A 72 7.17 2.85 -10.60
N SER A 73 8.29 3.53 -10.39
CA SER A 73 9.40 3.02 -9.60
C SER A 73 10.03 4.16 -8.81
N ASP A 74 10.62 3.81 -7.68
CA ASP A 74 11.47 4.71 -6.91
C ASP A 74 12.60 3.90 -6.29
N GLN A 75 13.73 4.55 -6.04
CA GLN A 75 14.93 3.93 -5.48
C GLN A 75 15.56 4.84 -4.45
N HIS A 76 15.86 4.28 -3.28
CA HIS A 76 16.41 5.03 -2.17
C HIS A 76 17.45 4.23 -1.40
N GLU A 77 18.45 4.92 -0.85
CA GLU A 77 19.49 4.31 -0.03
C GLU A 77 19.03 4.25 1.42
N CYS A 78 18.70 3.04 1.87
CA CYS A 78 18.12 2.81 3.19
C CYS A 78 19.17 2.58 4.27
N HIS A 79 19.18 3.47 5.25
CA HIS A 79 20.06 3.41 6.40
C HIS A 79 19.53 2.44 7.47
N PRO A 80 20.42 1.73 8.18
CA PRO A 80 20.00 0.84 9.26
C PRO A 80 19.23 1.57 10.36
N ARG A 81 18.13 0.95 10.80
CA ARG A 81 17.25 1.36 11.91
C ARG A 81 16.52 2.69 11.68
N ILE A 82 16.52 3.20 10.45
CA ILE A 82 15.78 4.39 10.07
C ILE A 82 14.66 3.98 9.11
N PRO A 83 13.40 4.34 9.39
CA PRO A 83 12.31 4.13 8.45
C PRO A 83 12.39 5.17 7.35
N GLU A 84 12.49 4.69 6.12
CA GLU A 84 12.55 5.52 4.93
C GLU A 84 11.34 5.26 4.04
N THR A 85 10.92 6.28 3.29
CA THR A 85 9.69 6.22 2.49
C THR A 85 10.01 6.46 1.02
N LEU A 86 9.67 5.47 0.19
CA LEU A 86 9.73 5.54 -1.26
C LEU A 86 8.36 6.00 -1.78
N LEU A 87 8.37 6.97 -2.70
CA LEU A 87 7.17 7.64 -3.19
C LEU A 87 6.98 7.38 -4.68
N LEU A 88 6.08 6.45 -5.01
CA LEU A 88 5.82 6.03 -6.37
C LEU A 88 4.64 6.81 -6.96
N LYS A 89 4.89 7.60 -8.00
CA LYS A 89 3.85 8.41 -8.66
C LYS A 89 3.05 7.56 -9.65
N ILE A 90 1.87 7.12 -9.25
CA ILE A 90 1.01 6.29 -10.11
C ILE A 90 0.35 7.17 -11.18
N PRO A 91 0.43 6.81 -12.48
CA PRO A 91 -0.18 7.60 -13.53
C PRO A 91 -1.73 7.62 -13.40
N PRO A 92 -2.40 8.70 -13.84
CA PRO A 92 -3.86 8.78 -13.82
C PRO A 92 -4.54 7.90 -14.89
N THR A 93 -3.78 7.39 -15.86
CA THR A 93 -4.24 6.60 -17.01
C THR A 93 -4.31 5.10 -16.74
N ILE A 94 -4.10 4.66 -15.50
CA ILE A 94 -4.13 3.24 -15.15
C ILE A 94 -5.54 2.65 -15.25
N LEU A 95 -5.65 1.42 -15.74
CA LEU A 95 -6.92 0.72 -15.94
C LEU A 95 -7.07 -0.46 -14.97
N PRO A 96 -8.28 -0.99 -14.74
CA PRO A 96 -8.45 -2.24 -14.01
C PRO A 96 -7.56 -3.36 -14.58
N GLY A 97 -6.94 -4.16 -13.71
CA GLY A 97 -5.98 -5.19 -14.10
C GLY A 97 -5.30 -5.84 -12.91
N SER A 98 -4.34 -6.74 -13.17
CA SER A 98 -3.53 -7.39 -12.14
C SER A 98 -2.32 -6.52 -11.81
N TYR A 99 -2.28 -6.00 -10.57
CA TYR A 99 -1.19 -5.16 -10.08
C TYR A 99 -0.33 -5.91 -9.09
N ARG A 100 0.97 -5.63 -9.11
CA ARG A 100 1.92 -6.19 -8.15
C ARG A 100 2.88 -5.11 -7.69
N LEU A 101 3.11 -5.07 -6.38
CA LEU A 101 4.21 -4.33 -5.77
C LEU A 101 5.42 -5.26 -5.72
N ARG A 102 6.51 -4.82 -6.33
CA ARG A 102 7.80 -5.48 -6.26
C ARG A 102 8.76 -4.59 -5.47
N VAL A 103 9.39 -5.15 -4.44
CA VAL A 103 10.40 -4.46 -3.64
C VAL A 103 11.66 -5.31 -3.62
N ASP A 104 12.72 -4.75 -4.15
CA ASP A 104 14.04 -5.35 -4.26
C ASP A 104 15.01 -4.58 -3.37
N GLY A 105 15.80 -5.28 -2.57
CA GLY A 105 16.88 -4.68 -1.78
C GLY A 105 18.21 -5.32 -2.14
N GLY A 106 19.21 -4.51 -2.47
CA GLY A 106 20.54 -4.98 -2.86
C GLY A 106 21.64 -3.99 -2.50
N PHE A 107 22.88 -4.42 -2.72
CA PHE A 107 24.05 -3.55 -2.62
C PHE A 107 24.24 -2.75 -3.92
N GLU A 108 25.00 -1.66 -3.84
CA GLU A 108 25.30 -0.81 -4.99
C GLU A 108 25.88 -1.63 -6.15
N GLY A 109 25.23 -1.57 -7.32
CA GLY A 109 25.63 -2.29 -8.53
C GLY A 109 25.02 -3.69 -8.73
N LEU A 110 24.29 -4.25 -7.75
CA LEU A 110 23.69 -5.60 -7.87
C LEU A 110 22.24 -5.64 -7.32
N LEU A 111 21.34 -4.91 -7.97
CA LEU A 111 19.90 -5.02 -7.70
C LEU A 111 19.33 -6.34 -8.22
N GLU A 112 19.93 -6.90 -9.28
CA GLU A 112 19.54 -8.18 -9.87
C GLU A 112 20.29 -9.32 -9.15
N GLY A 113 19.68 -9.85 -8.08
CA GLY A 113 20.30 -10.82 -7.16
C GLY A 113 20.54 -10.30 -5.73
N GLY A 114 19.89 -9.20 -5.35
CA GLY A 114 20.03 -8.54 -4.05
C GLY A 114 19.69 -9.40 -2.82
N GLU A 115 19.93 -8.85 -1.63
CA GLU A 115 19.71 -9.51 -0.33
C GLU A 115 18.25 -9.98 -0.15
N PHE A 116 17.28 -9.27 -0.72
CA PHE A 116 15.89 -9.72 -0.71
C PHE A 116 15.08 -9.27 -1.93
N HIS A 117 14.06 -10.07 -2.25
CA HIS A 117 13.05 -9.82 -3.28
C HIS A 117 11.67 -10.13 -2.68
N ASN A 118 10.75 -9.17 -2.75
CA ASN A 118 9.39 -9.35 -2.28
C ASN A 118 8.38 -8.88 -3.33
N GLU A 119 7.42 -9.74 -3.66
CA GLU A 119 6.35 -9.45 -4.60
C GLU A 119 5.00 -9.68 -3.91
N THR A 120 4.13 -8.67 -3.96
CA THR A 120 2.80 -8.71 -3.34
C THR A 120 1.75 -8.17 -4.31
N GLU A 121 0.63 -8.89 -4.44
CA GLU A 121 -0.49 -8.46 -5.27
C GLU A 121 -1.18 -7.21 -4.69
N LEU A 122 -1.53 -6.26 -5.55
CA LEU A 122 -2.26 -5.04 -5.21
C LEU A 122 -3.67 -5.07 -5.81
N THR A 123 -4.62 -4.51 -5.08
CA THR A 123 -6.00 -4.36 -5.53
C THR A 123 -6.20 -3.00 -6.19
N TYR A 124 -6.65 -2.99 -7.45
CA TYR A 124 -7.05 -1.75 -8.12
C TYR A 124 -8.33 -1.18 -7.50
N SER A 125 -8.34 0.12 -7.20
CA SER A 125 -9.54 0.83 -6.76
C SER A 125 -9.60 2.21 -7.40
N GLN A 126 -10.58 2.41 -8.27
CA GLN A 126 -10.96 3.74 -8.74
C GLN A 126 -11.90 4.35 -7.69
N ARG A 127 -11.48 5.42 -7.01
CA ARG A 127 -12.43 6.20 -6.22
C ARG A 127 -13.32 6.97 -7.17
N SER A 128 -14.61 6.68 -7.16
CA SER A 128 -15.63 7.63 -7.60
C SER A 128 -15.79 8.70 -6.52
N MET A 129 -16.16 9.90 -6.93
CA MET A 129 -16.53 10.99 -6.02
C MET A 129 -17.62 10.49 -5.06
N THR A 130 -17.38 10.57 -3.75
CA THR A 130 -18.41 10.25 -2.75
C THR A 130 -19.27 11.47 -2.52
N ILE A 131 -20.52 11.39 -2.97
CA ILE A 131 -21.51 12.45 -2.78
C ILE A 131 -22.37 12.08 -1.57
N PHE A 132 -22.38 12.93 -0.55
CA PHE A 132 -23.32 12.81 0.56
C PHE A 132 -24.54 13.69 0.28
N ILE A 133 -25.71 13.07 0.30
CA ILE A 133 -26.99 13.78 0.14
C ILE A 133 -27.70 13.71 1.48
N GLU A 134 -27.97 14.88 2.06
CA GLU A 134 -28.71 15.01 3.30
C GLU A 134 -30.12 15.54 3.01
N THR A 135 -31.12 14.84 3.56
CA THR A 135 -32.51 15.27 3.51
C THR A 135 -32.94 15.77 4.89
N ASN A 136 -33.83 16.76 4.93
CA ASN A 136 -34.26 17.33 6.21
C ASN A 136 -35.08 16.35 7.08
N GLN A 137 -35.72 15.34 6.50
CA GLN A 137 -36.47 14.30 7.22
C GLN A 137 -36.32 12.93 6.55
N PRO A 138 -36.36 11.82 7.32
CA PRO A 138 -36.27 10.47 6.75
C PRO A 138 -37.56 10.00 6.07
N ILE A 139 -38.73 10.53 6.45
CA ILE A 139 -40.05 10.15 5.92
C ILE A 139 -40.87 11.41 5.66
N TYR A 140 -41.51 11.51 4.49
CA TYR A 140 -42.41 12.61 4.12
C TYR A 140 -43.81 12.08 3.79
N ARG A 141 -44.83 12.83 4.18
CA ARG A 141 -46.23 12.52 3.84
C ARG A 141 -46.62 13.10 2.48
N GLN A 142 -47.65 12.55 1.85
CA GLN A 142 -48.20 13.08 0.60
C GLN A 142 -48.59 14.56 0.79
N GLY A 143 -48.15 15.43 -0.12
CA GLY A 143 -48.36 16.89 -0.06
C GLY A 143 -47.29 17.69 0.67
N GLN A 144 -46.26 17.03 1.25
CA GLN A 144 -45.20 17.72 1.97
C GLN A 144 -44.00 18.05 1.06
N ASN A 145 -43.55 19.30 1.08
CA ASN A 145 -42.39 19.73 0.29
C ASN A 145 -41.08 19.15 0.85
N ARG A 146 -40.35 18.41 0.01
CA ARG A 146 -38.99 17.94 0.33
C ARG A 146 -37.98 19.06 0.09
N LYS A 147 -37.17 19.38 1.10
CA LYS A 147 -35.98 20.21 0.93
C LYS A 147 -34.77 19.28 0.94
N MET A 148 -34.07 19.25 -0.20
CA MET A 148 -32.76 18.60 -0.32
C MET A 148 -31.72 19.70 -0.27
N SER A 149 -30.75 19.60 0.63
CA SER A 149 -29.56 20.42 0.53
C SER A 149 -28.69 19.86 -0.61
N PRO A 150 -28.11 20.72 -1.47
CA PRO A 150 -27.05 20.25 -2.34
C PRO A 150 -25.92 19.66 -1.49
N PRO A 151 -25.13 18.71 -2.05
CA PRO A 151 -23.93 18.21 -1.38
C PRO A 151 -23.11 19.40 -0.90
N SER A 152 -22.63 19.38 0.34
CA SER A 152 -22.00 20.57 0.93
C SER A 152 -20.79 21.02 0.10
N ASP A 153 -20.97 22.05 -0.72
CA ASP A 153 -19.92 22.67 -1.50
C ASP A 153 -19.00 23.44 -0.54
N LYS A 154 -17.89 22.80 -0.18
CA LYS A 154 -16.75 23.45 0.50
C LYS A 154 -15.87 24.26 -0.47
N TYR A 155 -16.38 24.67 -1.64
CA TYR A 155 -15.69 25.53 -2.58
C TYR A 155 -16.53 26.78 -2.88
N ARG A 156 -16.63 27.66 -1.87
CA ARG A 156 -17.04 29.05 -2.05
C ARG A 156 -15.84 29.81 -2.63
N TRP A 157 -15.80 29.97 -3.95
CA TRP A 157 -14.93 30.98 -4.58
C TRP A 157 -15.41 32.36 -4.12
N ARG A 158 -14.60 33.05 -3.31
CA ARG A 158 -14.78 34.49 -3.09
C ARG A 158 -14.12 35.20 -4.28
N LEU A 159 -14.95 35.82 -5.11
CA LEU A 159 -14.58 37.01 -5.86
C LEU A 159 -14.62 38.21 -4.90
#